data_AF-A0A8T4ZQE4-F1
#
_entry.id   AF-A0A8T4ZQE4-F1
#
_cell.length_a   1.000
_cell.length_b   1.000
_cell.length_c   1.000
_cell.angle_alpha   90.00
_cell.angle_beta   90.00
_cell.angle_gamma   90.00
#
_symmetry.space_group_name_H-M   'P 1'
#
loop_
_entity.id
_entity.type
_entity.pdbx_description
1 polymer ?
#
loop_
_entity_poly.entity_id
_entity_poly.type
_entity_poly.pdbx_seq_one_letter_code
_entity_poly.pdbx_strand_id
1 'polypeptide(L)'
;MDEMERLYQERLKRYLTAMRNEKPDSIPIRPFVAEFTAKYAGYTCQEVTHDYRKAFEAVLRCAVDFDWDAMVPSMVYVWTGLTQALGLKYYAVPGIDIPPDTPFQYLEPPEEGAFMKPDEYDLLIDDPTSFLYNVWLPRVSSEIKAEELTSYRSKLALVKGAMAMNDYFNALGLQVERMRREAGMVSAISGILKAPLDIIADKLRGYMGLIRDLHKQPGKVLEACESLAPHLTKVALMTADPEKKLPVAFWMHRSYVPFISMNHFNNIHWRTLRPIIEEIWSHGHQVLFYAEGDWTPHLDRFAELPEGSIIFHLDKTDIPEARKKLKDKFCLSGGVPNWLLSLGTPEEVRRYCQKVIDSLASEGGYIMDASAIIQNDAKTENIKAMTEFTRKYGKYPLEQSQGSETKISPDENENKSSSAPYSSKSRVKPGICIPWEEKRKELPRISGDESIFKRIWEEIESFGYLFIWQILLSF
;
A
#
# COMPACT_ATOMS: atom_id res chain seq x y z
N MET A 1 11.40 -30.85 -9.35
CA MET A 1 11.10 -29.42 -9.13
C MET A 1 12.31 -28.65 -9.63
N ASP A 2 12.08 -27.65 -10.49
CA ASP A 2 13.14 -26.78 -11.01
C ASP A 2 13.91 -26.10 -9.86
N GLU A 3 15.19 -25.78 -10.06
CA GLU A 3 16.04 -25.21 -9.00
C GLU A 3 15.49 -23.87 -8.49
N MET A 4 15.06 -22.99 -9.42
CA MET A 4 14.46 -21.70 -9.08
C MET A 4 13.11 -21.85 -8.37
N GLU A 5 12.31 -22.83 -8.77
CA GLU A 5 11.05 -23.11 -8.08
C GLU A 5 11.30 -23.62 -6.65
N ARG A 6 12.32 -24.47 -6.44
CA ARG A 6 12.70 -24.88 -5.08
C ARG A 6 13.15 -23.68 -4.24
N LEU A 7 14.00 -22.80 -4.78
CA LEU A 7 14.44 -21.58 -4.10
C LEU A 7 13.27 -20.66 -3.75
N TYR A 8 12.33 -20.48 -4.69
CA TYR A 8 11.10 -19.73 -4.45
C TYR A 8 10.29 -20.31 -3.29
N GLN A 9 10.07 -21.63 -3.26
CA GLN A 9 9.31 -22.27 -2.19
C GLN A 9 10.01 -22.14 -0.83
N GLU A 10 11.33 -22.24 -0.79
CA GLU A 10 12.13 -22.03 0.44
C GLU A 10 11.98 -20.60 0.96
N ARG A 11 12.13 -19.59 0.08
CA ARG A 11 11.96 -18.18 0.42
C ARG A 11 10.54 -17.84 0.82
N LEU A 12 9.55 -18.37 0.10
CA LEU A 12 8.14 -18.18 0.41
C LEU A 12 7.81 -18.75 1.78
N LYS A 13 8.25 -19.99 2.08
CA LYS A 13 8.06 -20.60 3.40
C LYS A 13 8.68 -19.74 4.50
N ARG A 14 9.94 -19.30 4.33
CA ARG A 14 10.65 -18.43 5.28
C ARG A 14 9.90 -17.13 5.55
N TYR A 15 9.44 -16.47 4.48
CA TYR A 15 8.70 -15.21 4.56
C TYR A 15 7.35 -15.39 5.26
N LEU A 16 6.56 -16.38 4.85
CA LEU A 16 5.26 -16.68 5.46
C LEU A 16 5.38 -17.08 6.93
N THR A 17 6.35 -17.93 7.30
CA THR A 17 6.59 -18.30 8.70
C THR A 17 6.88 -17.07 9.55
N ALA A 18 7.77 -16.17 9.09
CA ALA A 18 8.05 -14.94 9.83
C ALA A 18 6.81 -14.03 9.95
N MET A 19 6.04 -13.83 8.87
CA MET A 19 4.83 -12.99 8.88
C MET A 19 3.77 -13.51 9.85
N ARG A 20 3.73 -14.81 10.11
CA ARG A 20 2.87 -15.44 11.12
C ARG A 20 3.40 -15.32 12.55
N ASN A 21 4.43 -14.50 12.76
CA ASN A 21 5.14 -14.34 14.02
C ASN A 21 5.86 -15.62 14.50
N GLU A 22 6.05 -16.60 13.63
CA GLU A 22 6.75 -17.86 13.95
C GLU A 22 8.25 -17.76 13.66
N LYS A 23 9.01 -18.78 14.04
CA LYS A 23 10.47 -18.86 13.85
C LYS A 23 10.82 -19.61 12.55
N PRO A 24 11.28 -18.92 11.49
CA PRO A 24 11.72 -19.56 10.25
C PRO A 24 13.11 -20.23 10.40
N ASP A 25 13.67 -20.75 9.30
CA ASP A 25 15.03 -21.28 9.23
C ASP A 25 16.12 -20.19 9.30
N SER A 26 15.81 -18.99 8.79
CA SER A 26 16.63 -17.77 8.93
C SER A 26 15.76 -16.53 8.81
N ILE A 27 16.26 -15.38 9.27
CA ILE A 27 15.58 -14.09 9.15
C ILE A 27 15.38 -13.78 7.66
N PRO A 28 14.13 -13.62 7.19
CA PRO A 28 13.89 -13.17 5.83
C PRO A 28 14.35 -11.73 5.65
N ILE A 29 14.86 -11.41 4.47
CA ILE A 29 15.27 -10.08 4.03
C ILE A 29 14.29 -9.63 2.95
N ARG A 30 13.59 -8.52 3.22
CA ARG A 30 12.62 -7.94 2.28
C ARG A 30 12.81 -6.43 2.27
N PRO A 31 13.70 -5.88 1.42
CA PRO A 31 13.86 -4.45 1.32
C PRO A 31 12.86 -3.81 0.36
N PHE A 32 12.23 -2.71 0.77
CA PHE A 32 11.45 -1.88 -0.14
C PHE A 32 12.37 -0.94 -0.91
N VAL A 33 12.95 -1.43 -2.01
CA VAL A 33 13.86 -0.66 -2.89
C VAL A 33 13.11 -0.03 -4.06
N ALA A 34 13.11 1.30 -4.12
CA ALA A 34 12.54 2.07 -5.23
C ALA A 34 13.63 2.47 -6.22
N GLU A 35 13.96 3.76 -6.32
CA GLU A 35 14.94 4.33 -7.25
C GLU A 35 16.38 3.83 -7.01
N PHE A 36 16.64 3.17 -5.87
CA PHE A 36 17.87 2.39 -5.68
C PHE A 36 18.07 1.34 -6.77
N THR A 37 17.01 0.66 -7.20
CA THR A 37 17.08 -0.37 -8.25
C THR A 37 17.59 0.24 -9.56
N ALA A 38 17.12 1.44 -9.91
CA ALA A 38 17.57 2.17 -11.09
C ALA A 38 19.06 2.49 -11.03
N LYS A 39 19.51 3.10 -9.92
CA LYS A 39 20.93 3.40 -9.69
C LYS A 39 21.80 2.15 -9.77
N TYR A 40 21.36 1.05 -9.16
CA TYR A 40 22.10 -0.22 -9.18
C TYR A 40 22.17 -0.81 -10.60
N ALA A 41 21.09 -0.72 -11.36
CA ALA A 41 21.02 -1.19 -12.74
C ALA A 41 21.72 -0.27 -13.75
N GLY A 42 22.10 0.94 -13.36
CA GLY A 42 22.72 1.95 -14.24
C GLY A 42 21.71 2.76 -15.05
N TYR A 43 20.47 2.85 -14.58
CA TYR A 43 19.43 3.73 -15.11
C TYR A 43 19.29 5.01 -14.27
N THR A 44 18.82 6.07 -14.92
CA THR A 44 18.38 7.31 -14.27
C THR A 44 16.99 7.13 -13.62
N CYS A 45 16.63 8.04 -12.70
CA CYS A 45 15.27 8.04 -12.13
C CYS A 45 14.22 8.30 -13.23
N GLN A 46 14.52 9.19 -14.18
CA GLN A 46 13.68 9.45 -15.35
C GLN A 46 13.37 8.17 -16.12
N GLU A 47 14.38 7.37 -16.46
CA GLU A 47 14.16 6.18 -17.28
C GLU A 47 13.19 5.19 -16.65
N VAL A 48 13.34 4.90 -15.34
CA VAL A 48 12.47 3.94 -14.65
C VAL A 48 11.10 4.52 -14.31
N THR A 49 10.99 5.84 -14.14
CA THR A 49 9.70 6.51 -13.87
C THR A 49 8.85 6.60 -15.14
N HIS A 50 9.49 6.82 -16.30
CA HIS A 50 8.80 6.93 -17.60
C HIS A 50 8.54 5.59 -18.28
N ASP A 51 9.47 4.64 -18.14
CA ASP A 51 9.36 3.31 -18.72
C ASP A 51 9.36 2.25 -17.62
N TYR A 52 8.16 1.79 -17.24
CA TYR A 52 8.02 0.76 -16.22
C TYR A 52 8.73 -0.56 -16.58
N ARG A 53 9.03 -0.80 -17.87
CA ARG A 53 9.74 -2.01 -18.30
C ARG A 53 11.21 -1.94 -17.90
N LYS A 54 11.81 -0.75 -17.94
CA LYS A 54 13.15 -0.52 -17.37
C LYS A 54 13.13 -0.64 -15.85
N ALA A 55 12.08 -0.16 -15.18
CA ALA A 55 11.92 -0.37 -13.74
C ALA A 55 11.87 -1.86 -13.38
N PHE A 56 11.11 -2.67 -14.14
CA PHE A 56 11.03 -4.12 -13.95
C PHE A 56 12.36 -4.82 -14.19
N GLU A 57 13.12 -4.40 -15.20
CA GLU A 57 14.45 -4.95 -15.45
C GLU A 57 15.44 -4.59 -14.33
N ALA A 58 15.37 -3.36 -13.82
CA ALA A 58 16.17 -2.94 -12.67
C ALA A 58 15.87 -3.74 -11.40
N VAL A 59 14.59 -3.97 -11.12
CA VAL A 59 14.13 -4.83 -10.02
C VAL A 59 14.62 -6.26 -10.19
N LEU A 60 14.50 -6.83 -11.40
CA LEU A 60 14.92 -8.20 -11.66
C LEU A 60 16.43 -8.37 -11.47
N ARG A 61 17.23 -7.38 -11.93
CA ARG A 61 18.68 -7.38 -11.70
C ARG A 61 19.02 -7.39 -10.21
N CYS A 62 18.33 -6.59 -9.39
CA CYS A 62 18.50 -6.67 -7.94
C CYS A 62 18.04 -8.03 -7.38
N ALA A 63 16.93 -8.59 -7.85
CA ALA A 63 16.42 -9.88 -7.41
C ALA A 63 17.39 -11.05 -7.68
N VAL A 64 18.16 -10.97 -8.76
CA VAL A 64 19.21 -11.94 -9.12
C VAL A 64 20.49 -11.71 -8.31
N ASP A 65 20.93 -10.45 -8.19
CA ASP A 65 22.23 -10.13 -7.61
C ASP A 65 22.23 -10.14 -6.07
N PHE A 66 21.09 -9.85 -5.44
CA PHE A 66 20.96 -9.84 -3.99
C PHE A 66 20.21 -11.07 -3.51
N ASP A 67 20.77 -11.76 -2.52
CA ASP A 67 20.10 -12.86 -1.85
C ASP A 67 19.04 -12.34 -0.87
N TRP A 68 17.92 -11.85 -1.40
CA TRP A 68 16.73 -11.44 -0.65
C TRP A 68 15.62 -12.48 -0.78
N ASP A 69 14.65 -12.47 0.13
CA ASP A 69 13.55 -13.44 0.14
C ASP A 69 12.32 -12.92 -0.58
N ALA A 70 12.04 -11.63 -0.44
CA ALA A 70 10.87 -11.00 -1.03
C ALA A 70 11.16 -9.57 -1.48
N MET A 71 10.55 -9.18 -2.58
CA MET A 71 10.63 -7.83 -3.16
C MET A 71 9.29 -7.43 -3.77
N VAL A 72 9.03 -6.13 -3.83
CA VAL A 72 7.94 -5.57 -4.64
C VAL A 72 8.32 -5.62 -6.13
N PRO A 73 7.38 -5.96 -7.04
CA PRO A 73 7.65 -6.03 -8.48
C PRO A 73 8.05 -4.68 -9.10
N SER A 74 7.65 -3.58 -8.46
CA SER A 74 8.23 -2.25 -8.65
C SER A 74 7.91 -1.41 -7.43
N MET A 75 8.90 -0.70 -6.89
CA MET A 75 8.66 0.37 -5.89
C MET A 75 8.87 1.78 -6.43
N VAL A 76 9.25 1.90 -7.71
CA VAL A 76 9.06 3.17 -8.43
C VAL A 76 7.56 3.32 -8.62
N TYR A 77 6.95 4.08 -7.71
CA TYR A 77 5.51 4.07 -7.47
C TYR A 77 4.72 4.73 -8.60
N VAL A 78 5.28 5.78 -9.20
CA VAL A 78 4.60 6.57 -10.22
C VAL A 78 5.13 6.24 -11.60
N TRP A 79 4.28 5.67 -12.46
CA TRP A 79 4.53 5.61 -13.89
C TRP A 79 4.00 6.87 -14.58
N THR A 80 4.90 7.68 -15.12
CA THR A 80 4.52 8.98 -15.72
C THR A 80 3.67 8.85 -16.98
N GLY A 81 3.76 7.73 -17.70
CA GLY A 81 2.91 7.49 -18.87
C GLY A 81 1.42 7.52 -18.54
N LEU A 82 1.03 6.93 -17.40
CA LEU A 82 -0.35 6.98 -16.93
C LEU A 82 -0.73 8.37 -16.39
N THR A 83 0.13 8.97 -15.56
CA THR A 83 -0.18 10.28 -14.96
C THR A 83 -0.30 11.36 -16.04
N GLN A 84 0.54 11.33 -17.07
CA GLN A 84 0.44 12.22 -18.24
C GLN A 84 -0.74 11.90 -19.14
N ALA A 85 -1.09 10.62 -19.33
CA ALA A 85 -2.27 10.24 -20.11
C ALA A 85 -3.56 10.84 -19.53
N LEU A 86 -3.62 10.96 -18.21
CA LEU A 86 -4.70 11.59 -17.45
C LEU A 86 -4.48 13.08 -17.15
N GLY A 87 -3.32 13.63 -17.48
CA GLY A 87 -2.96 15.03 -17.19
C GLY A 87 -2.89 15.36 -15.69
N LEU A 88 -2.52 14.42 -14.83
CA LEU A 88 -2.45 14.64 -13.39
C LEU A 88 -1.37 15.68 -13.08
N LYS A 89 -1.73 16.73 -12.32
CA LYS A 89 -0.89 17.92 -12.11
C LYS A 89 -0.19 18.00 -10.75
N TYR A 90 -0.30 16.95 -9.93
CA TYR A 90 0.23 16.92 -8.56
C TYR A 90 1.52 16.10 -8.42
N TYR A 91 2.22 15.87 -9.53
CA TYR A 91 3.55 15.26 -9.53
C TYR A 91 4.54 16.15 -10.26
N ALA A 92 5.73 16.31 -9.68
CA ALA A 92 6.89 16.81 -10.40
C ALA A 92 7.61 15.62 -11.05
N VAL A 93 7.70 15.66 -12.38
CA VAL A 93 8.17 14.54 -13.19
C VAL A 93 9.69 14.66 -13.45
N PRO A 94 10.48 13.60 -13.16
CA PRO A 94 11.91 13.59 -13.48
C PRO A 94 12.16 13.79 -14.96
N GLY A 95 13.08 14.71 -15.28
CA GLY A 95 13.43 15.13 -16.65
C GLY A 95 12.46 16.12 -17.29
N ILE A 96 11.37 16.51 -16.62
CA ILE A 96 10.43 17.55 -17.08
C ILE A 96 10.40 18.70 -16.07
N ASP A 97 10.02 18.42 -14.83
CA ASP A 97 9.85 19.44 -13.79
C ASP A 97 11.04 19.48 -12.81
N ILE A 98 11.73 18.36 -12.66
CA ILE A 98 12.89 18.17 -11.76
C ILE A 98 14.03 17.44 -12.50
N PRO A 99 15.28 17.50 -12.00
CA PRO A 99 16.41 16.83 -12.65
C PRO A 99 16.18 15.32 -12.88
N PRO A 100 16.77 14.72 -13.93
CA PRO A 100 16.49 13.34 -14.33
C PRO A 100 16.90 12.28 -13.30
N ASP A 101 17.82 12.59 -12.39
CA ASP A 101 18.27 11.71 -11.31
C ASP A 101 17.61 12.02 -9.95
N THR A 102 16.56 12.85 -9.94
CA THR A 102 15.74 13.08 -8.75
C THR A 102 14.49 12.21 -8.82
N PRO A 103 14.13 11.44 -7.77
CA PRO A 103 12.85 10.74 -7.70
C PRO A 103 11.67 11.69 -7.86
N PHE A 104 10.54 11.21 -8.40
CA PHE A 104 9.34 12.03 -8.55
C PHE A 104 8.94 12.65 -7.20
N GLN A 105 8.36 13.85 -7.23
CA GLN A 105 7.89 14.53 -6.02
C GLN A 105 6.39 14.71 -6.07
N TYR A 106 5.72 14.49 -4.93
CA TYR A 106 4.32 14.84 -4.78
C TYR A 106 4.19 16.36 -4.55
N LEU A 107 3.37 17.01 -5.36
CA LEU A 107 3.08 18.44 -5.27
C LEU A 107 1.77 18.63 -4.51
N GLU A 108 1.87 18.76 -3.19
CA GLU A 108 0.72 19.04 -2.34
C GLU A 108 0.12 20.41 -2.72
N PRO A 109 -1.17 20.49 -3.07
CA PRO A 109 -1.76 21.77 -3.45
C PRO A 109 -1.74 22.73 -2.25
N PRO A 110 -1.52 24.04 -2.49
CA PRO A 110 -1.75 25.04 -1.46
C PRO A 110 -3.21 25.02 -1.04
N GLU A 111 -3.53 25.51 0.16
CA GLU A 111 -4.88 25.40 0.71
C GLU A 111 -5.97 26.02 -0.17
N GLU A 112 -5.67 27.14 -0.84
CA GLU A 112 -6.57 27.80 -1.80
C GLU A 112 -6.83 26.97 -3.06
N GLY A 113 -5.89 26.07 -3.39
CA GLY A 113 -5.95 25.15 -4.52
C GLY A 113 -6.31 23.71 -4.12
N ALA A 114 -6.78 23.48 -2.89
CA ALA A 114 -7.16 22.14 -2.43
C ALA A 114 -8.19 21.50 -3.37
N PHE A 115 -8.04 20.19 -3.61
CA PHE A 115 -8.91 19.46 -4.54
C PHE A 115 -10.33 19.26 -3.98
N MET A 116 -10.49 19.31 -2.66
CA MET A 116 -11.75 19.38 -1.95
C MET A 116 -11.78 20.63 -1.06
N LYS A 117 -12.89 21.36 -1.07
CA LYS A 117 -13.12 22.53 -0.22
C LYS A 117 -13.79 22.15 1.10
N PRO A 118 -13.69 22.99 2.15
CA PRO A 118 -14.27 22.71 3.47
C PRO A 118 -15.79 22.53 3.49
N ASP A 119 -16.51 23.09 2.53
CA ASP A 119 -17.97 23.04 2.40
C ASP A 119 -18.47 21.89 1.52
N GLU A 120 -17.56 21.06 1.00
CA GLU A 120 -17.87 19.96 0.06
C GLU A 120 -17.87 18.57 0.72
N TYR A 121 -17.72 18.49 2.05
CA TYR A 121 -17.80 17.21 2.78
C TYR A 121 -19.11 16.47 2.50
N ASP A 122 -20.24 17.18 2.36
CA ASP A 122 -21.52 16.54 2.10
C ASP A 122 -21.58 15.88 0.71
N LEU A 123 -20.88 16.43 -0.29
CA LEU A 123 -20.76 15.80 -1.60
C LEU A 123 -19.95 14.50 -1.52
N LEU A 124 -18.85 14.51 -0.75
CA LEU A 124 -18.03 13.32 -0.51
C LEU A 124 -18.79 12.26 0.31
N ILE A 125 -19.55 12.67 1.32
CA ILE A 125 -20.30 11.77 2.21
C ILE A 125 -21.42 11.06 1.46
N ASP A 126 -22.13 11.76 0.56
CA ASP A 126 -23.28 11.26 -0.19
C ASP A 126 -22.90 10.16 -1.19
N ASP A 127 -21.85 10.39 -1.99
CA ASP A 127 -21.31 9.39 -2.91
C ASP A 127 -19.81 9.66 -3.17
N PRO A 128 -18.92 8.96 -2.44
CA PRO A 128 -17.47 9.11 -2.62
C PRO A 128 -17.01 8.86 -4.05
N THR A 129 -17.60 7.90 -4.78
CA THR A 129 -17.13 7.54 -6.13
C THR A 129 -17.56 8.60 -7.14
N SER A 130 -18.79 9.08 -7.05
CA SER A 130 -19.27 10.23 -7.84
C SER A 130 -18.46 11.49 -7.53
N PHE A 131 -18.13 11.77 -6.26
CA PHE A 131 -17.27 12.89 -5.88
C PHE A 131 -15.91 12.82 -6.58
N LEU A 132 -15.31 11.62 -6.65
CA LEU A 132 -14.03 11.45 -7.33
C LEU A 132 -14.12 11.79 -8.81
N TYR A 133 -15.15 11.34 -9.51
CA TYR A 133 -15.32 11.60 -10.94
C TYR A 133 -15.72 13.05 -11.25
N ASN A 134 -16.62 13.64 -10.46
CA ASN A 134 -17.26 14.91 -10.79
C ASN A 134 -16.57 16.13 -10.16
N VAL A 135 -15.86 15.95 -9.04
CA VAL A 135 -15.23 17.05 -8.30
C VAL A 135 -13.71 16.91 -8.30
N TRP A 136 -13.20 15.77 -7.84
CA TRP A 136 -11.76 15.59 -7.64
C TRP A 136 -10.99 15.46 -8.96
N LEU A 137 -11.36 14.52 -9.83
CA LEU A 137 -10.66 14.24 -11.09
C LEU A 137 -10.53 15.49 -11.96
N PRO A 138 -11.58 16.33 -12.12
CA PRO A 138 -11.45 17.55 -12.91
C PRO A 138 -10.56 18.62 -12.29
N ARG A 139 -10.38 18.59 -10.97
CA ARG A 139 -9.49 19.52 -10.27
C ARG A 139 -8.05 19.07 -10.29
N VAL A 140 -7.78 17.78 -10.42
CA VAL A 140 -6.41 17.25 -10.47
C VAL A 140 -5.87 17.04 -11.88
N SER A 141 -6.73 17.07 -12.89
CA SER A 141 -6.38 16.84 -14.29
C SER A 141 -6.30 18.14 -15.10
N SER A 142 -5.29 18.26 -15.95
CA SER A 142 -5.19 19.28 -17.00
C SER A 142 -5.94 18.90 -18.28
N GLU A 143 -6.28 17.61 -18.46
CA GLU A 143 -6.95 17.08 -19.65
C GLU A 143 -8.46 16.89 -19.46
N ILE A 144 -8.94 16.73 -18.22
CA ILE A 144 -10.33 16.40 -17.88
C ILE A 144 -10.93 17.57 -17.08
N LYS A 145 -10.87 18.80 -17.57
CA LYS A 145 -11.38 19.98 -16.84
C LYS A 145 -12.90 20.03 -16.81
N ALA A 146 -13.47 20.61 -15.75
CA ALA A 146 -14.92 20.72 -15.55
C ALA A 146 -15.64 21.43 -16.71
N GLU A 147 -15.03 22.48 -17.26
CA GLU A 147 -15.59 23.28 -18.36
C GLU A 147 -15.49 22.57 -19.72
N GLU A 148 -14.62 21.56 -19.83
CA GLU A 148 -14.25 20.89 -21.08
C GLU A 148 -14.49 19.38 -21.06
N LEU A 149 -15.28 18.86 -20.11
CA LEU A 149 -15.49 17.41 -19.90
C LEU A 149 -15.92 16.65 -21.18
N THR A 150 -16.62 17.33 -22.09
CA THR A 150 -17.11 16.74 -23.34
C THR A 150 -16.13 16.87 -24.52
N SER A 151 -14.97 17.51 -24.31
CA SER A 151 -13.95 17.71 -25.33
C SER A 151 -13.36 16.38 -25.82
N TYR A 152 -12.80 16.39 -27.03
CA TYR A 152 -12.08 15.23 -27.57
C TYR A 152 -10.91 14.81 -26.66
N ARG A 153 -10.19 15.79 -26.09
CA ARG A 153 -9.04 15.54 -25.20
C ARG A 153 -9.46 14.85 -23.91
N SER A 154 -10.52 15.32 -23.24
CA SER A 154 -11.01 14.73 -21.99
C SER A 154 -11.50 13.29 -22.18
N LYS A 155 -12.26 13.03 -23.25
CA LYS A 155 -12.70 11.66 -23.61
C LYS A 155 -11.51 10.75 -23.88
N LEU A 156 -10.53 11.24 -24.65
CA LEU A 156 -9.35 10.45 -24.99
C LEU A 156 -8.45 10.21 -23.77
N ALA A 157 -8.35 11.16 -22.83
CA ALA A 157 -7.60 10.99 -21.59
C ALA A 157 -8.16 9.85 -20.73
N LEU A 158 -9.48 9.76 -20.58
CA LEU A 158 -10.13 8.65 -19.89
C LEU A 158 -9.86 7.30 -20.57
N VAL A 159 -10.02 7.21 -21.90
CA VAL A 159 -9.78 5.97 -22.65
C VAL A 159 -8.32 5.54 -22.55
N LYS A 160 -7.38 6.44 -22.82
CA LYS A 160 -5.94 6.14 -22.72
C LYS A 160 -5.55 5.78 -21.30
N GLY A 161 -6.03 6.53 -20.31
CA GLY A 161 -5.74 6.29 -18.90
C GLY A 161 -6.20 4.90 -18.46
N ALA A 162 -7.43 4.51 -18.81
CA ALA A 162 -7.96 3.19 -18.48
C ALA A 162 -7.16 2.06 -19.16
N MET A 163 -6.84 2.21 -20.45
CA MET A 163 -6.06 1.21 -21.20
C MET A 163 -4.61 1.11 -20.70
N ALA A 164 -3.98 2.24 -20.38
CA ALA A 164 -2.64 2.30 -19.82
C ALA A 164 -2.59 1.65 -18.42
N MET A 165 -3.56 1.95 -17.56
CA MET A 165 -3.67 1.33 -16.24
C MET A 165 -3.81 -0.19 -16.36
N ASN A 166 -4.68 -0.67 -17.28
CA ASN A 166 -4.84 -2.09 -17.53
C ASN A 166 -3.55 -2.74 -18.07
N ASP A 167 -2.85 -2.10 -19.01
CA ASP A 167 -1.55 -2.58 -19.52
C ASP A 167 -0.53 -2.72 -18.38
N TYR A 168 -0.40 -1.69 -17.55
CA TYR A 168 0.55 -1.67 -16.43
C TYR A 168 0.26 -2.75 -15.38
N PHE A 169 -0.98 -2.90 -14.92
CA PHE A 169 -1.32 -3.92 -13.92
C PHE A 169 -1.21 -5.35 -14.47
N ASN A 170 -1.52 -5.58 -15.75
CA ASN A 170 -1.26 -6.88 -16.38
C ASN A 170 0.26 -7.16 -16.45
N ALA A 171 1.07 -6.16 -16.77
CA ALA A 171 2.51 -6.28 -16.81
C ALA A 171 3.12 -6.56 -15.42
N LEU A 172 2.56 -5.99 -14.35
CA LEU A 172 2.95 -6.29 -12.96
C LEU A 172 2.77 -7.79 -12.63
N GLY A 173 1.64 -8.40 -13.04
CA GLY A 173 1.42 -9.84 -12.85
C GLY A 173 2.46 -10.70 -13.57
N LEU A 174 2.82 -10.34 -14.80
CA LEU A 174 3.90 -11.02 -15.55
C LEU A 174 5.27 -10.82 -14.89
N GLN A 175 5.53 -9.63 -14.32
CA GLN A 175 6.77 -9.34 -13.63
C GLN A 175 6.93 -10.18 -12.35
N VAL A 176 5.85 -10.40 -11.59
CA VAL A 176 5.87 -11.31 -10.44
C VAL A 176 6.27 -12.72 -10.87
N GLU A 177 5.74 -13.21 -11.99
CA GLU A 177 6.09 -14.54 -12.52
C GLU A 177 7.55 -14.60 -13.01
N ARG A 178 8.07 -13.53 -13.63
CA ARG A 178 9.49 -13.43 -14.00
C ARG A 178 10.39 -13.49 -12.77
N MET A 179 10.09 -12.69 -11.74
CA MET A 179 10.83 -12.69 -10.47
C MET A 179 10.88 -14.09 -9.82
N ARG A 180 9.76 -14.82 -9.87
CA ARG A 180 9.71 -16.21 -9.41
C ARG A 180 10.59 -17.13 -10.25
N ARG A 181 10.43 -17.13 -11.57
CA ARG A 181 11.08 -18.09 -12.47
C ARG A 181 12.56 -17.83 -12.69
N GLU A 182 12.96 -16.57 -12.75
CA GLU A 182 14.32 -16.17 -13.10
C GLU A 182 15.21 -15.94 -11.86
N ALA A 183 14.62 -15.61 -10.71
CA ALA A 183 15.36 -15.28 -9.49
C ALA A 183 14.90 -16.03 -8.23
N GLY A 184 13.87 -16.89 -8.30
CA GLY A 184 13.28 -17.53 -7.13
C GLY A 184 12.72 -16.52 -6.11
N MET A 185 12.32 -15.32 -6.55
CA MET A 185 11.98 -14.20 -5.67
C MET A 185 10.48 -14.15 -5.37
N VAL A 186 10.12 -13.89 -4.11
CA VAL A 186 8.72 -13.77 -3.67
C VAL A 186 8.24 -12.33 -3.84
N SER A 187 6.98 -12.13 -4.24
CA SER A 187 6.37 -10.79 -4.18
C SER A 187 6.14 -10.40 -2.71
N ALA A 188 6.56 -9.22 -2.30
CA ALA A 188 6.50 -8.80 -0.89
C ALA A 188 5.09 -8.52 -0.38
N ILE A 189 4.21 -7.99 -1.24
CA ILE A 189 2.87 -7.50 -0.91
C ILE A 189 1.89 -7.78 -2.05
N SER A 190 0.60 -7.68 -1.78
CA SER A 190 -0.44 -7.60 -2.81
C SER A 190 -1.66 -6.85 -2.29
N GLY A 191 -2.16 -5.91 -3.09
CA GLY A 191 -3.23 -5.01 -2.70
C GLY A 191 -2.76 -3.77 -1.96
N ILE A 192 -3.66 -2.80 -1.86
CA ILE A 192 -3.38 -1.47 -1.32
C ILE A 192 -4.47 -1.01 -0.36
N LEU A 193 -4.05 -0.39 0.74
CA LEU A 193 -4.90 0.28 1.70
C LEU A 193 -4.30 1.66 2.04
N LYS A 194 -5.19 2.62 2.26
CA LYS A 194 -4.89 3.89 2.92
C LYS A 194 -5.99 4.15 3.95
N ALA A 195 -5.66 4.83 5.05
CA ALA A 195 -6.67 5.18 6.04
C ALA A 195 -7.61 6.25 5.49
N PRO A 196 -8.91 6.25 5.87
CA PRO A 196 -9.84 7.29 5.45
C PRO A 196 -9.36 8.72 5.72
N LEU A 197 -8.75 8.94 6.89
CA LEU A 197 -8.24 10.25 7.28
C LEU A 197 -7.02 10.68 6.43
N ASP A 198 -6.12 9.74 6.13
CA ASP A 198 -4.97 9.99 5.25
C ASP A 198 -5.40 10.32 3.83
N ILE A 199 -6.47 9.70 3.31
CA ILE A 199 -7.02 10.05 1.98
C ILE A 199 -7.50 11.50 1.93
N ILE A 200 -8.18 11.96 2.98
CA ILE A 200 -8.60 13.35 3.07
C ILE A 200 -7.37 14.26 3.11
N ALA A 201 -6.33 13.92 3.88
CA ALA A 201 -5.09 14.68 3.96
C ALA A 201 -4.32 14.74 2.64
N ASP A 202 -4.04 13.57 2.05
CA ASP A 202 -3.09 13.39 0.95
C ASP A 202 -3.68 13.77 -0.40
N LYS A 203 -4.95 13.44 -0.64
CA LYS A 203 -5.50 13.45 -2.00
C LYS A 203 -6.66 14.40 -2.18
N LEU A 204 -7.32 14.84 -1.11
CA LEU A 204 -8.52 15.67 -1.21
C LEU A 204 -8.28 17.10 -0.69
N ARG A 205 -8.15 17.25 0.64
CA ARG A 205 -8.19 18.53 1.35
C ARG A 205 -6.82 19.18 1.56
N GLY A 206 -5.74 18.40 1.48
CA GLY A 206 -4.39 18.81 1.90
C GLY A 206 -4.23 18.72 3.42
N TYR A 207 -3.00 18.56 3.91
CA TYR A 207 -2.70 18.41 5.33
C TYR A 207 -3.14 19.63 6.15
N MET A 208 -2.73 20.83 5.71
CA MET A 208 -3.10 22.08 6.40
C MET A 208 -4.62 22.29 6.44
N GLY A 209 -5.30 21.90 5.37
CA GLY A 209 -6.75 21.96 5.28
C GLY A 209 -7.43 20.99 6.26
N LEU A 210 -6.98 19.74 6.29
CA LEU A 210 -7.49 18.72 7.19
C LEU A 210 -7.32 19.11 8.66
N ILE A 211 -6.14 19.60 9.06
CA ILE A 211 -5.89 19.98 10.46
C ILE A 211 -6.83 21.10 10.91
N ARG A 212 -7.12 22.07 10.03
CA ARG A 212 -8.13 23.11 10.31
C ARG A 212 -9.53 22.53 10.46
N ASP A 213 -9.89 21.58 9.60
CA ASP A 213 -11.20 20.93 9.63
C ASP A 213 -11.38 20.02 10.85
N LEU A 214 -10.33 19.32 11.28
CA LEU A 214 -10.32 18.56 12.53
C LEU A 214 -10.58 19.45 13.77
N HIS A 215 -10.22 20.73 13.71
CA HIS A 215 -10.52 21.67 14.79
C HIS A 215 -11.91 22.29 14.64
N LYS A 216 -12.29 22.72 13.44
CA LYS A 216 -13.52 23.50 13.19
C LYS A 216 -14.77 22.64 13.01
N GLN A 217 -14.62 21.47 12.41
CA GLN A 217 -15.72 20.57 12.02
C GLN A 217 -15.37 19.07 12.15
N PRO A 218 -14.81 18.60 13.28
CA PRO A 218 -14.38 17.20 13.42
C PRO A 218 -15.50 16.18 13.19
N GLY A 219 -16.75 16.53 13.47
CA GLY A 219 -17.90 15.67 13.19
C GLY A 219 -18.07 15.39 11.69
N LYS A 220 -17.91 16.42 10.84
CA LYS A 220 -17.97 16.25 9.38
C LYS A 220 -16.80 15.43 8.84
N VAL A 221 -15.60 15.62 9.40
CA VAL A 221 -14.43 14.79 9.07
C VAL A 221 -14.70 13.33 9.41
N LEU A 222 -15.26 13.04 10.60
CA LEU A 222 -15.63 11.69 11.00
C LEU A 222 -16.67 11.07 10.05
N GLU A 223 -17.76 11.79 9.74
CA GLU A 223 -18.79 11.30 8.81
C GLU A 223 -18.21 10.97 7.43
N ALA A 224 -17.28 11.78 6.93
CA ALA A 224 -16.58 11.49 5.68
C ALA A 224 -15.66 10.27 5.78
N CYS A 225 -14.93 10.11 6.89
CA CYS A 225 -14.14 8.90 7.13
C CYS A 225 -15.02 7.64 7.18
N GLU A 226 -16.18 7.71 7.83
CA GLU A 226 -17.16 6.61 7.91
C GLU A 226 -17.76 6.28 6.52
N SER A 227 -18.00 7.29 5.66
CA SER A 227 -18.42 7.07 4.27
C SER A 227 -17.32 6.49 3.39
N LEU A 228 -16.06 6.89 3.57
CA LEU A 228 -14.91 6.39 2.80
C LEU A 228 -14.50 4.95 3.18
N ALA A 229 -14.63 4.56 4.45
CA ALA A 229 -14.09 3.31 4.96
C ALA A 229 -14.56 2.04 4.21
N PRO A 230 -15.85 1.86 3.87
CA PRO A 230 -16.30 0.71 3.08
C PRO A 230 -15.69 0.66 1.68
N HIS A 231 -15.42 1.82 1.06
CA HIS A 231 -14.80 1.90 -0.25
C HIS A 231 -13.34 1.47 -0.23
N LEU A 232 -12.59 1.94 0.78
CA LEU A 232 -11.19 1.58 0.97
C LEU A 232 -11.05 0.09 1.30
N THR A 233 -11.95 -0.45 2.12
CA THR A 233 -12.02 -1.90 2.40
C THR A 233 -12.29 -2.70 1.12
N LYS A 234 -13.26 -2.26 0.31
CA LYS A 234 -13.59 -2.91 -0.97
C LYS A 234 -12.41 -2.92 -1.93
N VAL A 235 -11.67 -1.81 -2.06
CA VAL A 235 -10.50 -1.74 -2.95
C VAL A 235 -9.36 -2.61 -2.43
N ALA A 236 -9.10 -2.61 -1.12
CA ALA A 236 -8.14 -3.50 -0.50
C ALA A 236 -8.44 -4.98 -0.82
N LEU A 237 -9.69 -5.42 -0.63
CA LEU A 237 -10.11 -6.80 -0.93
C LEU A 237 -10.11 -7.13 -2.43
N MET A 238 -10.49 -6.19 -3.30
CA MET A 238 -10.46 -6.38 -4.76
C MET A 238 -9.05 -6.53 -5.33
N THR A 239 -8.04 -6.01 -4.62
CA THR A 239 -6.65 -5.96 -5.08
C THR A 239 -5.73 -6.88 -4.28
N ALA A 240 -6.26 -7.54 -3.24
CA ALA A 240 -5.51 -8.46 -2.39
C ALA A 240 -5.11 -9.74 -3.14
N ASP A 241 -4.10 -10.44 -2.59
CA ASP A 241 -3.65 -11.73 -3.12
C ASP A 241 -4.76 -12.79 -3.04
N PRO A 242 -5.27 -13.32 -4.17
CA PRO A 242 -6.33 -14.33 -4.14
C PRO A 242 -5.92 -15.63 -3.42
N GLU A 243 -4.62 -15.92 -3.31
CA GLU A 243 -4.12 -17.07 -2.55
C GLU A 243 -3.97 -16.80 -1.05
N LYS A 244 -4.18 -15.54 -0.62
CA LYS A 244 -4.14 -15.08 0.77
C LYS A 244 -2.79 -15.33 1.47
N LYS A 245 -1.70 -15.31 0.69
CA LYS A 245 -0.33 -15.51 1.19
C LYS A 245 0.35 -14.18 1.46
N LEU A 246 0.09 -13.18 0.64
CA LEU A 246 0.76 -11.88 0.73
C LEU A 246 -0.11 -10.85 1.47
N PRO A 247 0.49 -9.99 2.31
CA PRO A 247 -0.26 -8.98 3.04
C PRO A 247 -0.69 -7.82 2.13
N VAL A 248 -1.84 -7.22 2.48
CA VAL A 248 -2.26 -5.93 1.92
C VAL A 248 -1.36 -4.83 2.46
N ALA A 249 -0.79 -4.00 1.60
CA ALA A 249 0.08 -2.92 2.03
C ALA A 249 -0.74 -1.71 2.51
N PHE A 250 -0.49 -1.27 3.74
CA PHE A 250 -1.05 -0.05 4.32
C PHE A 250 0.06 0.96 4.60
N TRP A 251 0.05 2.05 3.83
CA TRP A 251 1.02 3.14 3.93
C TRP A 251 0.58 4.16 4.99
N MET A 252 1.40 4.37 6.02
CA MET A 252 1.06 5.11 7.23
C MET A 252 2.05 6.25 7.49
N HIS A 253 1.73 7.48 7.08
CA HIS A 253 2.71 8.58 7.10
C HIS A 253 2.22 9.90 7.71
N ARG A 254 0.91 10.12 7.91
CA ARG A 254 0.40 11.44 8.39
C ARG A 254 -0.60 11.40 9.55
N SER A 255 -1.32 10.30 9.77
CA SER A 255 -2.33 10.22 10.83
C SER A 255 -1.81 9.76 12.19
N TYR A 256 -0.65 10.26 12.63
CA TYR A 256 -0.06 9.96 13.95
C TYR A 256 0.35 11.23 14.71
N VAL A 257 0.75 11.08 15.98
CA VAL A 257 1.27 12.18 16.81
C VAL A 257 2.71 12.52 16.40
N PRO A 258 3.08 13.78 16.10
CA PRO A 258 2.36 15.01 16.47
C PRO A 258 1.50 15.64 15.37
N PHE A 259 1.35 15.00 14.21
CA PHE A 259 0.53 15.55 13.11
C PHE A 259 -0.94 15.69 13.51
N ILE A 260 -1.49 14.71 14.23
CA ILE A 260 -2.81 14.79 14.87
C ILE A 260 -2.74 14.53 16.37
N SER A 261 -3.73 15.01 17.12
CA SER A 261 -3.84 14.69 18.55
C SER A 261 -4.22 13.22 18.76
N MET A 262 -3.81 12.64 19.89
CA MET A 262 -4.24 11.27 20.26
C MET A 262 -5.77 11.15 20.40
N ASN A 263 -6.45 12.26 20.69
CA ASN A 263 -7.92 12.32 20.69
C ASN A 263 -8.50 12.15 19.29
N HIS A 264 -7.96 12.85 18.29
CA HIS A 264 -8.37 12.66 16.88
C HIS A 264 -7.98 11.27 16.37
N PHE A 265 -6.81 10.76 16.78
CA PHE A 265 -6.42 9.40 16.47
C PHE A 265 -7.47 8.40 16.97
N ASN A 266 -7.78 8.41 18.27
CA ASN A 266 -8.72 7.43 18.85
C ASN A 266 -10.15 7.57 18.28
N ASN A 267 -10.66 8.81 18.16
CA ASN A 267 -12.06 9.03 17.86
C ASN A 267 -12.40 9.13 16.37
N ILE A 268 -11.41 9.29 15.49
CA ILE A 268 -11.63 9.44 14.04
C ILE A 268 -10.79 8.41 13.27
N HIS A 269 -9.47 8.50 13.36
CA HIS A 269 -8.59 7.63 12.59
C HIS A 269 -8.76 6.16 12.98
N TRP A 270 -8.50 5.80 14.24
CA TRP A 270 -8.57 4.42 14.72
C TRP A 270 -9.99 3.87 14.72
N ARG A 271 -10.97 4.70 15.07
CA ARG A 271 -12.40 4.34 15.00
C ARG A 271 -12.82 3.86 13.61
N THR A 272 -12.28 4.47 12.55
CA THR A 272 -12.63 4.10 11.17
C THR A 272 -11.66 3.12 10.54
N LEU A 273 -10.40 3.11 10.96
CA LEU A 273 -9.38 2.18 10.44
C LEU A 273 -9.48 0.78 11.03
N ARG A 274 -9.64 0.65 12.36
CA ARG A 274 -9.63 -0.67 13.02
C ARG A 274 -10.64 -1.65 12.41
N PRO A 275 -11.91 -1.26 12.15
CA PRO A 275 -12.88 -2.16 11.52
C PRO A 275 -12.49 -2.58 10.10
N ILE A 276 -11.80 -1.71 9.33
CA ILE A 276 -11.25 -2.08 8.01
C ILE A 276 -10.24 -3.21 8.15
N ILE A 277 -9.33 -3.11 9.13
CA ILE A 277 -8.29 -4.13 9.38
C ILE A 277 -8.92 -5.44 9.84
N GLU A 278 -9.89 -5.39 10.75
CA GLU A 278 -10.62 -6.56 11.23
C GLU A 278 -11.43 -7.24 10.11
N GLU A 279 -12.03 -6.47 9.19
CA GLU A 279 -12.73 -7.01 8.02
C GLU A 279 -11.77 -7.62 7.00
N ILE A 280 -10.62 -7.01 6.72
CA ILE A 280 -9.59 -7.61 5.85
C ILE A 280 -9.09 -8.93 6.46
N TRP A 281 -8.89 -8.95 7.78
CA TRP A 281 -8.50 -10.15 8.52
C TRP A 281 -9.56 -11.25 8.49
N SER A 282 -10.85 -10.91 8.63
CA SER A 282 -11.94 -11.89 8.56
C SER A 282 -12.05 -12.56 7.18
N HIS A 283 -11.55 -11.91 6.13
CA HIS A 283 -11.44 -12.48 4.79
C HIS A 283 -10.18 -13.34 4.60
N GLY A 284 -9.30 -13.41 5.60
CA GLY A 284 -8.10 -14.23 5.64
C GLY A 284 -6.84 -13.54 5.16
N HIS A 285 -6.79 -12.21 5.11
CA HIS A 285 -5.60 -11.46 4.67
C HIS A 285 -4.94 -10.74 5.85
N GLN A 286 -3.61 -10.82 5.93
CA GLN A 286 -2.83 -9.94 6.82
C GLN A 286 -2.70 -8.54 6.22
N VAL A 287 -2.44 -7.54 7.08
CA VAL A 287 -2.11 -6.18 6.64
C VAL A 287 -0.69 -5.80 7.07
N LEU A 288 0.12 -5.32 6.12
CA LEU A 288 1.42 -4.74 6.41
C LEU A 288 1.23 -3.27 6.79
N PHE A 289 1.43 -2.95 8.07
CA PHE A 289 1.48 -1.59 8.58
C PHE A 289 2.85 -1.01 8.27
N TYR A 290 2.97 -0.27 7.16
CA TYR A 290 4.19 0.43 6.79
C TYR A 290 4.27 1.76 7.55
N ALA A 291 4.63 1.67 8.85
CA ALA A 291 4.49 2.74 9.84
C ALA A 291 5.64 3.76 9.78
N GLU A 292 5.56 4.67 8.80
CA GLU A 292 6.52 5.76 8.60
C GLU A 292 6.38 6.82 9.69
N GLY A 293 7.49 7.19 10.32
CA GLY A 293 7.51 8.05 11.49
C GLY A 293 7.56 7.32 12.83
N ASP A 294 7.26 8.07 13.90
CA ASP A 294 7.26 7.57 15.27
C ASP A 294 5.85 7.21 15.72
N TRP A 295 5.53 5.91 15.66
CA TRP A 295 4.24 5.36 16.05
C TRP A 295 4.22 4.82 17.49
N THR A 296 5.28 5.04 18.27
CA THR A 296 5.40 4.60 19.68
C THR A 296 4.17 4.96 20.53
N PRO A 297 3.57 6.18 20.42
CA PRO A 297 2.40 6.55 21.21
C PRO A 297 1.13 5.73 20.92
N HIS A 298 1.09 5.00 19.81
CA HIS A 298 -0.11 4.31 19.30
C HIS A 298 -0.07 2.80 19.50
N LEU A 299 1.08 2.25 19.93
CA LEU A 299 1.32 0.80 20.03
C LEU A 299 0.26 0.07 20.87
N ASP A 300 -0.23 0.68 21.95
CA ASP A 300 -1.27 0.07 22.80
C ASP A 300 -2.58 -0.16 22.05
N ARG A 301 -2.90 0.72 21.08
CA ARG A 301 -4.09 0.57 20.23
C ARG A 301 -3.91 -0.53 19.20
N PHE A 302 -2.73 -0.63 18.59
CA PHE A 302 -2.43 -1.70 17.64
C PHE A 302 -2.39 -3.07 18.31
N ALA A 303 -1.98 -3.15 19.58
CA ALA A 303 -2.04 -4.36 20.39
C ALA A 303 -3.46 -4.92 20.57
N GLU A 304 -4.52 -4.11 20.38
CA GLU A 304 -5.92 -4.53 20.45
C GLU A 304 -6.35 -5.42 19.26
N LEU A 305 -5.62 -5.40 18.14
CA LEU A 305 -5.96 -6.18 16.93
C LEU A 305 -5.83 -7.70 17.16
N PRO A 306 -6.53 -8.54 16.36
CA PRO A 306 -6.40 -10.00 16.46
C PRO A 306 -4.96 -10.48 16.25
N GLU A 307 -4.53 -11.53 16.96
CA GLU A 307 -3.17 -12.08 16.81
C GLU A 307 -2.88 -12.49 15.35
N GLY A 308 -1.67 -12.18 14.88
CA GLY A 308 -1.24 -12.47 13.51
C GLY A 308 -1.90 -11.60 12.42
N SER A 309 -2.84 -10.70 12.75
CA SER A 309 -3.57 -9.94 11.73
C SER A 309 -2.72 -8.93 10.97
N ILE A 310 -1.59 -8.49 11.55
CA ILE A 310 -0.72 -7.49 10.96
C ILE A 310 0.76 -7.88 10.99
N ILE A 311 1.52 -7.26 10.09
CA ILE A 311 2.97 -7.11 10.18
C ILE A 311 3.24 -5.64 10.46
N PHE A 312 3.99 -5.31 11.51
CA PHE A 312 4.30 -3.92 11.88
C PHE A 312 5.72 -3.55 11.45
N HIS A 313 5.84 -2.64 10.48
CA HIS A 313 7.12 -2.14 9.97
C HIS A 313 7.57 -0.90 10.74
N LEU A 314 8.83 -0.89 11.19
CA LEU A 314 9.39 0.10 12.10
C LEU A 314 10.23 1.14 11.35
N ASP A 315 9.78 2.40 11.30
CA ASP A 315 10.63 3.53 10.92
C ASP A 315 11.36 4.14 12.13
N LYS A 316 10.74 5.12 12.81
CA LYS A 316 11.28 5.82 13.99
C LYS A 316 10.67 5.35 15.30
N THR A 317 9.73 4.40 15.23
CA THR A 317 9.12 3.77 16.40
C THR A 317 10.20 3.15 17.30
N ASP A 318 10.07 3.35 18.60
CA ASP A 318 11.01 2.82 19.58
C ASP A 318 11.00 1.28 19.58
N ILE A 319 12.16 0.69 19.27
CA ILE A 319 12.32 -0.77 19.12
C ILE A 319 12.01 -1.52 20.43
N PRO A 320 12.54 -1.13 21.61
CA PRO A 320 12.17 -1.75 22.89
C PRO A 320 10.66 -1.73 23.18
N GLU A 321 9.99 -0.59 22.99
CA GLU A 321 8.54 -0.50 23.24
C GLU A 321 7.72 -1.31 22.23
N ALA A 322 8.10 -1.30 20.95
CA ALA A 322 7.46 -2.15 19.93
C ALA A 322 7.63 -3.64 20.25
N ARG A 323 8.84 -4.06 20.66
CA ARG A 323 9.09 -5.44 21.11
C ARG A 323 8.15 -5.79 22.26
N LYS A 324 8.13 -4.96 23.30
CA LYS A 324 7.35 -5.18 24.52
C LYS A 324 5.84 -5.26 24.27
N LYS A 325 5.31 -4.45 23.36
CA LYS A 325 3.85 -4.29 23.18
C LYS A 325 3.27 -5.14 22.05
N LEU A 326 4.05 -5.41 21.00
CA LEU A 326 3.54 -6.03 19.78
C LEU A 326 4.13 -7.40 19.47
N LYS A 327 5.38 -7.70 19.89
CA LYS A 327 6.12 -8.86 19.37
C LYS A 327 5.52 -10.21 19.75
N ASP A 328 4.76 -10.28 20.83
CA ASP A 328 4.09 -11.52 21.24
C ASP A 328 2.95 -11.88 20.27
N LYS A 329 2.33 -10.90 19.61
CA LYS A 329 1.16 -11.11 18.74
C LYS A 329 1.44 -10.91 17.25
N PHE A 330 2.47 -10.16 16.90
CA PHE A 330 2.68 -9.68 15.53
C PHE A 330 4.12 -9.82 15.08
N CYS A 331 4.28 -10.11 13.78
CA CYS A 331 5.57 -9.99 13.12
C CYS A 331 6.00 -8.53 13.09
N LEU A 332 7.28 -8.27 13.39
CA LEU A 332 7.90 -6.96 13.21
C LEU A 332 8.77 -6.94 11.95
N SER A 333 8.97 -5.78 11.33
CA SER A 333 9.92 -5.62 10.24
C SER A 333 10.58 -4.25 10.24
N GLY A 334 11.63 -4.05 9.44
CA GLY A 334 12.30 -2.76 9.32
C GLY A 334 13.27 -2.46 10.45
N GLY A 335 13.44 -1.18 10.73
CA GLY A 335 14.26 -0.67 11.83
C GLY A 335 15.68 -0.28 11.45
N VAL A 336 16.18 -0.57 10.24
CA VAL A 336 17.50 -0.09 9.78
C VAL A 336 17.36 1.30 9.13
N PRO A 337 17.89 2.38 9.73
CA PRO A 337 17.59 3.73 9.27
C PRO A 337 18.13 4.04 7.87
N ASN A 338 17.32 4.68 7.01
CA ASN A 338 17.72 5.02 5.65
C ASN A 338 18.95 5.94 5.62
N TRP A 339 19.06 6.90 6.54
CA TRP A 339 20.24 7.78 6.61
C TRP A 339 21.54 6.98 6.84
N LEU A 340 21.48 5.85 7.54
CA LEU A 340 22.64 5.00 7.78
C LEU A 340 23.03 4.29 6.48
N LEU A 341 22.05 3.83 5.69
CA LEU A 341 22.28 3.22 4.38
C LEU A 341 22.82 4.23 3.36
N SER A 342 22.45 5.50 3.46
CA SER A 342 22.91 6.57 2.56
C SER A 342 24.26 7.17 2.97
N LEU A 343 24.48 7.42 4.26
CA LEU A 343 25.64 8.20 4.73
C LEU A 343 26.69 7.35 5.44
N GLY A 344 26.28 6.29 6.14
CA GLY A 344 27.15 5.47 6.97
C GLY A 344 28.18 4.65 6.19
N THR A 345 28.99 3.93 6.96
CA THR A 345 29.95 2.93 6.47
C THR A 345 29.38 1.52 6.57
N PRO A 346 29.88 0.56 5.76
CA PRO A 346 29.48 -0.84 5.85
C PRO A 346 29.59 -1.44 7.26
N GLU A 347 30.57 -1.00 8.06
CA GLU A 347 30.76 -1.50 9.42
C GLU A 347 29.72 -0.98 10.42
N GLU A 348 29.33 0.29 10.28
CA GLU A 348 28.24 0.86 11.08
C GLU A 348 26.91 0.19 10.73
N VAL A 349 26.67 -0.10 9.44
CA VAL A 349 25.50 -0.87 8.98
C VAL A 349 25.47 -2.25 9.64
N ARG A 350 26.58 -3.00 9.61
CA ARG A 350 26.67 -4.33 10.24
C ARG A 350 26.37 -4.28 11.74
N ARG A 351 27.00 -3.34 12.45
CA ARG A 351 26.79 -3.16 13.90
C ARG A 351 25.33 -2.83 14.22
N TYR A 352 24.70 -1.99 13.39
CA TYR A 352 23.30 -1.63 13.58
C TYR A 352 22.38 -2.82 13.28
N CYS A 353 22.62 -3.56 12.21
CA CYS A 353 21.89 -4.79 11.90
C CYS A 353 21.98 -5.79 13.05
N GLN A 354 23.17 -5.97 13.65
CA GLN A 354 23.34 -6.81 14.83
C GLN A 354 22.44 -6.37 15.99
N LYS A 355 22.45 -5.07 16.32
CA LYS A 355 21.60 -4.51 17.38
C LYS A 355 20.12 -4.80 17.13
N VAL A 356 19.65 -4.63 15.90
CA VAL A 356 18.24 -4.88 15.54
C VAL A 356 17.90 -6.36 15.63
N ILE A 357 18.74 -7.24 15.08
CA ILE A 357 18.56 -8.70 15.13
C ILE A 357 18.52 -9.20 16.57
N ASP A 358 19.49 -8.79 17.40
CA ASP A 358 19.56 -9.18 18.81
C ASP A 358 18.33 -8.69 19.59
N SER A 359 17.76 -7.56 19.18
CA SER A 359 16.59 -6.97 19.83
C SER A 359 15.27 -7.57 19.38
N LEU A 360 15.11 -7.95 18.12
CA LEU A 360 13.79 -8.28 17.55
C LEU A 360 13.62 -9.72 17.10
N ALA A 361 14.71 -10.40 16.75
CA ALA A 361 14.65 -11.63 15.98
C ALA A 361 14.89 -12.91 16.78
N SER A 362 15.42 -12.86 18.01
CA SER A 362 15.81 -14.05 18.79
C SER A 362 14.74 -15.17 18.87
N GLU A 363 13.46 -14.79 18.85
CA GLU A 363 12.32 -15.70 18.97
C GLU A 363 11.60 -15.95 17.63
N GLY A 364 12.13 -15.49 16.50
CA GLY A 364 11.43 -15.50 15.22
C GLY A 364 10.53 -14.26 15.04
N GLY A 365 9.66 -14.28 14.04
CA GLY A 365 8.68 -13.21 13.81
C GLY A 365 9.28 -11.83 13.53
N TYR A 366 10.44 -11.79 12.85
CA TYR A 366 11.09 -10.56 12.40
C TYR A 366 11.55 -10.69 10.95
N ILE A 367 11.39 -9.61 10.18
CA ILE A 367 11.81 -9.50 8.78
C ILE A 367 12.77 -8.32 8.65
N MET A 368 13.99 -8.58 8.16
CA MET A 368 15.00 -7.55 7.96
C MET A 368 14.63 -6.64 6.79
N ASP A 369 14.63 -5.34 7.05
CA ASP A 369 14.37 -4.27 6.08
C ASP A 369 14.96 -2.94 6.60
N ALA A 370 15.07 -1.96 5.71
CA ALA A 370 15.21 -0.56 6.07
C ALA A 370 13.98 -0.06 6.85
N SER A 371 14.11 1.13 7.43
CA SER A 371 13.06 1.84 8.17
C SER A 371 12.00 2.47 7.26
N ALA A 372 12.37 2.85 6.04
CA ALA A 372 11.50 3.45 5.03
C ALA A 372 11.96 3.04 3.63
N ILE A 373 11.21 3.44 2.59
CA ILE A 373 11.51 3.07 1.19
C ILE A 373 12.92 3.55 0.82
N ILE A 374 13.74 2.65 0.27
CA ILE A 374 15.13 2.92 -0.10
C ILE A 374 15.17 3.61 -1.47
N GLN A 375 15.66 4.83 -1.47
CA GLN A 375 15.77 5.72 -2.63
C GLN A 375 17.17 5.63 -3.26
N ASN A 376 17.42 6.40 -4.33
CA ASN A 376 18.70 6.39 -5.04
C ASN A 376 19.88 7.02 -4.27
N ASP A 377 19.64 7.58 -3.09
CA ASP A 377 20.68 8.10 -2.19
C ASP A 377 21.44 7.00 -1.45
N ALA A 378 20.83 5.82 -1.26
CA ALA A 378 21.47 4.68 -0.59
C ALA A 378 22.74 4.20 -1.31
N LYS A 379 23.78 3.86 -0.55
CA LYS A 379 25.05 3.33 -1.06
C LYS A 379 24.97 1.83 -1.32
N THR A 380 25.41 1.37 -2.48
CA THR A 380 25.37 -0.05 -2.87
C THR A 380 26.13 -0.93 -1.89
N GLU A 381 27.30 -0.49 -1.42
CA GLU A 381 28.12 -1.20 -0.44
C GLU A 381 27.43 -1.35 0.92
N ASN A 382 26.56 -0.41 1.30
CA ASN A 382 25.80 -0.48 2.55
C ASN A 382 24.62 -1.46 2.43
N ILE A 383 23.92 -1.46 1.30
CA ILE A 383 22.87 -2.45 1.03
C ILE A 383 23.45 -3.88 0.97
N LYS A 384 24.63 -4.06 0.37
CA LYS A 384 25.37 -5.33 0.40
C LYS A 384 25.74 -5.72 1.83
N ALA A 385 26.28 -4.80 2.61
CA ALA A 385 26.66 -5.06 4.01
C ALA A 385 25.47 -5.48 4.88
N MET A 386 24.30 -4.84 4.73
CA MET A 386 23.05 -5.25 5.41
C MET A 386 22.64 -6.67 5.02
N THR A 387 22.68 -6.97 3.72
CA THR A 387 22.26 -8.27 3.17
C THR A 387 23.18 -9.40 3.65
N GLU A 388 24.48 -9.27 3.41
CA GLU A 388 25.49 -10.28 3.74
C GLU A 388 25.56 -10.54 5.25
N PHE A 389 25.49 -9.49 6.05
CA PHE A 389 25.50 -9.63 7.51
C PHE A 389 24.26 -10.36 8.01
N THR A 390 23.08 -10.01 7.52
CA THR A 390 21.84 -10.66 7.91
C THR A 390 21.85 -12.13 7.52
N ARG A 391 22.34 -12.49 6.33
CA ARG A 391 22.49 -13.90 5.93
C ARG A 391 23.48 -14.69 6.78
N LYS A 392 24.55 -14.05 7.24
CA LYS A 392 25.56 -14.68 8.10
C LYS A 392 25.07 -14.84 9.54
N TYR A 393 24.49 -13.80 10.12
CA TYR A 393 24.18 -13.69 11.54
C TYR A 393 22.74 -14.10 11.87
N GLY A 394 21.79 -13.87 10.97
CA GLY A 394 20.36 -14.12 11.14
C GLY A 394 19.91 -15.56 10.92
N LYS A 395 20.73 -16.56 11.23
CA LYS A 395 20.37 -17.98 11.10
C LYS A 395 19.84 -18.53 12.42
N TYR A 396 18.77 -19.31 12.36
CA TYR A 396 18.24 -20.00 13.55
C TYR A 396 18.79 -21.43 13.65
N PRO A 397 18.95 -21.99 14.85
CA PRO A 397 19.26 -23.41 15.03
C PRO A 397 18.17 -24.30 14.43
N LEU A 398 18.55 -25.32 13.65
CA LEU A 398 17.63 -26.23 12.95
C LEU A 398 16.67 -26.97 13.91
N GLU A 399 17.08 -27.21 15.14
CA GLU A 399 16.25 -27.88 16.17
C GLU A 399 15.09 -27.00 16.67
N GLN A 400 15.14 -25.69 16.42
CA GLN A 400 14.16 -24.70 16.88
C GLN A 400 13.32 -24.09 15.76
N SER A 401 13.61 -24.40 14.49
CA SER A 401 12.79 -23.94 13.36
C SER A 401 11.50 -24.74 13.30
N GLN A 402 10.44 -24.22 13.92
CA GLN A 402 9.10 -24.78 13.89
C GLN A 402 8.22 -23.86 13.07
N GLY A 403 8.17 -24.09 11.75
CA GLY A 403 7.11 -23.55 10.91
C GLY A 403 5.94 -24.52 10.98
N SER A 404 4.85 -24.12 11.59
CA SER A 404 3.67 -24.96 11.64
C SER A 404 2.99 -24.94 10.26
N GLU A 405 2.59 -26.09 9.70
CA GLU A 405 1.70 -26.14 8.52
C GLU A 405 0.28 -25.64 8.84
N THR A 406 0.09 -25.01 10.00
CA THR A 406 -1.21 -24.58 10.49
C THR A 406 -1.75 -23.53 9.53
N LYS A 407 -2.91 -23.85 8.95
CA LYS A 407 -3.77 -22.86 8.32
C LYS A 407 -4.18 -21.91 9.44
N ILE A 408 -3.77 -20.65 9.36
CA ILE A 408 -4.52 -19.62 10.07
C ILE A 408 -5.83 -19.50 9.27
N SER A 409 -6.81 -20.30 9.65
CA SER A 409 -8.18 -19.89 9.41
C SER A 409 -8.46 -18.78 10.43
N PRO A 410 -9.12 -17.67 10.05
CA PRO A 410 -9.82 -16.87 11.05
C PRO A 410 -10.65 -17.85 11.90
N ASP A 411 -10.63 -17.72 13.22
CA ASP A 411 -11.32 -18.62 14.16
C ASP A 411 -12.67 -19.06 13.55
N GLU A 412 -12.92 -20.37 13.44
CA GLU A 412 -14.14 -20.92 12.81
C GLU A 412 -15.44 -20.42 13.48
N ASN A 413 -15.32 -19.72 14.61
CA ASN A 413 -16.41 -19.08 15.34
C ASN A 413 -16.78 -17.64 14.91
N GLU A 414 -16.15 -17.04 13.90
CA GLU A 414 -16.48 -15.68 13.46
C GLU A 414 -16.76 -15.55 11.96
N ASN A 415 -17.64 -16.41 11.43
CA ASN A 415 -18.40 -16.10 10.21
C ASN A 415 -19.57 -15.12 10.49
N LYS A 416 -19.38 -14.22 11.46
CA LYS A 416 -20.17 -13.02 11.60
C LYS A 416 -19.40 -11.97 10.81
N SER A 417 -19.92 -11.60 9.64
CA SER A 417 -19.65 -10.26 9.09
C SER A 417 -19.76 -9.29 10.26
N SER A 418 -18.63 -8.78 10.74
CA SER A 418 -18.63 -7.75 11.76
C SER A 418 -19.31 -6.57 11.06
N SER A 419 -20.56 -6.31 11.41
CA SER A 419 -21.22 -5.10 10.97
C SER A 419 -20.34 -3.96 11.44
N ALA A 420 -19.71 -3.24 10.52
CA ALA A 420 -18.85 -2.12 10.85
C ALA A 420 -19.57 -1.24 11.89
N PRO A 421 -18.90 -0.78 12.95
CA PRO A 421 -19.54 -0.07 14.06
C PRO A 421 -20.12 1.30 13.65
N TYR A 422 -20.00 1.66 12.37
CA TYR A 422 -20.50 2.86 11.75
C TYR A 422 -21.40 2.51 10.54
N SER A 423 -22.50 3.24 10.40
CA SER A 423 -23.39 3.16 9.24
C SER A 423 -22.93 4.16 8.19
N SER A 424 -22.38 3.68 7.07
CA SER A 424 -22.10 4.56 5.94
C SER A 424 -23.41 5.20 5.45
N LYS A 425 -23.36 6.50 5.18
CA LYS A 425 -24.47 7.27 4.60
C LYS A 425 -24.44 7.28 3.08
N SER A 426 -23.42 6.65 2.46
CA SER A 426 -23.25 6.62 1.01
C SER A 426 -24.46 6.01 0.33
N ARG A 427 -24.98 6.70 -0.69
CA ARG A 427 -26.11 6.24 -1.50
C ARG A 427 -25.75 5.05 -2.37
N VAL A 428 -24.50 4.95 -2.81
CA VAL A 428 -24.01 3.93 -3.74
C VAL A 428 -23.09 2.96 -3.00
N LYS A 429 -23.33 1.66 -3.21
CA LYS A 429 -22.53 0.61 -2.58
C LYS A 429 -21.10 0.58 -3.14
N PRO A 430 -20.09 0.28 -2.32
CA PRO A 430 -18.72 0.06 -2.81
C PRO A 430 -18.63 -1.00 -3.91
N GLY A 431 -17.82 -0.72 -4.94
CA GLY A 431 -17.56 -1.64 -6.05
C GLY A 431 -18.43 -1.41 -7.28
N ILE A 432 -19.36 -0.46 -7.25
CA ILE A 432 -20.28 -0.16 -8.35
C ILE A 432 -20.33 1.36 -8.54
N CYS A 433 -20.35 1.85 -9.79
CA CYS A 433 -20.57 3.27 -10.09
C CYS A 433 -22.06 3.57 -10.29
N ILE A 434 -22.73 2.83 -11.17
CA ILE A 434 -24.17 2.97 -11.47
C ILE A 434 -24.91 1.70 -11.00
N PRO A 435 -25.71 1.78 -9.92
CA PRO A 435 -26.49 0.65 -9.42
C PRO A 435 -27.39 0.02 -10.47
N TRP A 436 -27.57 -1.30 -10.40
CA TRP A 436 -28.48 -2.02 -11.29
C TRP A 436 -29.90 -1.44 -11.26
N GLU A 437 -30.36 -1.03 -10.08
CA GLU A 437 -31.70 -0.48 -9.89
C GLU A 437 -31.92 0.83 -10.67
N GLU A 438 -30.86 1.61 -10.93
CA GLU A 438 -30.92 2.76 -11.82
C GLU A 438 -30.89 2.33 -13.28
N LYS A 439 -29.96 1.44 -13.66
CA LYS A 439 -29.86 0.94 -15.04
C LYS A 439 -31.15 0.24 -15.50
N ARG A 440 -31.80 -0.50 -14.61
CA ARG A 440 -33.01 -1.28 -14.89
C ARG A 440 -34.17 -0.41 -15.36
N LYS A 441 -34.23 0.86 -14.91
CA LYS A 441 -35.26 1.84 -15.31
C LYS A 441 -35.14 2.27 -16.78
N GLU A 442 -33.94 2.17 -17.36
CA GLU A 442 -33.68 2.52 -18.76
C GLU A 442 -33.98 1.37 -19.72
N LEU A 443 -34.05 0.13 -19.21
CA LEU A 443 -34.22 -1.06 -20.02
C LEU A 443 -35.70 -1.38 -20.24
N PRO A 444 -36.07 -1.90 -21.42
CA PRO A 444 -37.40 -2.44 -21.64
C PRO A 444 -37.68 -3.62 -20.70
N ARG A 445 -38.90 -4.16 -20.74
CA ARG A 445 -39.24 -5.37 -19.98
C ARG A 445 -38.31 -6.53 -20.39
N ILE A 446 -37.57 -7.06 -19.41
CA ILE A 446 -36.70 -8.21 -19.62
C ILE A 446 -37.57 -9.46 -19.70
N SER A 447 -37.45 -10.21 -20.82
CA SER A 447 -38.15 -11.47 -21.04
C SER A 447 -37.34 -12.70 -20.61
N GLY A 448 -36.03 -12.55 -20.41
CA GLY A 448 -35.11 -13.59 -19.93
C GLY A 448 -34.77 -13.47 -18.45
N ASP A 449 -33.67 -14.11 -18.05
CA ASP A 449 -33.18 -14.08 -16.67
C ASP A 449 -32.50 -12.73 -16.35
N GLU A 450 -33.20 -11.89 -15.58
CA GLU A 450 -32.70 -10.58 -15.13
C GLU A 450 -31.44 -10.69 -14.27
N SER A 451 -31.22 -11.80 -13.55
CA SER A 451 -30.08 -11.97 -12.66
C SER A 451 -28.75 -12.00 -13.42
N ILE A 452 -28.75 -12.54 -14.65
CA ILE A 452 -27.57 -12.55 -15.53
C ILE A 452 -27.22 -11.11 -15.93
N PHE A 453 -28.20 -10.32 -16.34
CA PHE A 453 -27.97 -8.91 -16.71
C PHE A 453 -27.47 -8.10 -15.52
N LYS A 454 -28.08 -8.28 -14.34
CA LYS A 454 -27.63 -7.63 -13.11
C LYS A 454 -26.18 -7.95 -12.81
N ARG A 455 -25.81 -9.24 -12.77
CA ARG A 455 -24.44 -9.67 -12.46
C ARG A 455 -23.42 -9.09 -13.44
N ILE A 456 -23.67 -9.23 -14.75
CA ILE A 456 -22.74 -8.74 -15.78
C ILE A 456 -22.64 -7.21 -15.74
N TRP A 457 -23.74 -6.49 -15.49
CA TRP A 457 -23.70 -5.04 -15.32
C TRP A 457 -22.83 -4.63 -14.13
N GLU A 458 -23.06 -5.22 -12.96
CA GLU A 458 -22.28 -4.93 -11.75
C GLU A 458 -20.79 -5.29 -11.92
N GLU A 459 -20.47 -6.38 -12.64
CA GLU A 459 -19.09 -6.74 -13.01
C GLU A 459 -18.44 -5.65 -13.88
N ILE A 460 -19.14 -5.12 -14.89
CA ILE A 460 -18.61 -4.06 -15.76
C ILE A 460 -18.43 -2.74 -15.00
N GLU A 461 -19.41 -2.37 -14.16
CA GLU A 461 -19.33 -1.16 -13.33
C GLU A 461 -18.15 -1.21 -12.36
N SER A 462 -17.75 -2.40 -11.91
CA SER A 462 -16.60 -2.59 -11.03
C SER A 462 -15.27 -2.15 -11.66
N PHE A 463 -15.14 -2.18 -13.00
CA PHE A 463 -13.94 -1.68 -13.68
C PHE A 463 -13.84 -0.15 -13.62
N GLY A 464 -14.95 0.55 -13.84
CA GLY A 464 -15.00 2.01 -13.66
C GLY A 464 -14.70 2.40 -12.22
N TYR A 465 -15.30 1.69 -11.27
CA TYR A 465 -15.02 1.87 -9.84
C TYR A 465 -13.53 1.69 -9.53
N LEU A 466 -12.96 0.54 -9.90
CA LEU A 466 -11.57 0.23 -9.59
C LEU A 466 -10.61 1.23 -10.25
N PHE A 467 -10.90 1.67 -11.47
CA PHE A 467 -10.10 2.68 -12.17
C PHE A 467 -9.95 3.97 -11.36
N ILE A 468 -11.05 4.62 -10.96
CA ILE A 468 -10.94 5.92 -10.26
C ILE A 468 -10.30 5.77 -8.88
N TRP A 469 -10.59 4.68 -8.17
CA TRP A 469 -10.00 4.42 -6.86
C TRP A 469 -8.51 4.08 -6.97
N GLN A 470 -8.07 3.38 -8.02
CA GLN A 470 -6.65 3.16 -8.28
C GLN A 470 -5.93 4.47 -8.63
N ILE A 471 -6.56 5.39 -9.38
CA ILE A 471 -5.98 6.72 -9.60
C ILE A 471 -5.82 7.46 -8.27
N LEU A 472 -6.75 7.32 -7.32
CA LEU A 472 -6.66 7.99 -6.02
C LEU A 472 -5.59 7.38 -5.10
N LEU A 473 -5.52 6.04 -5.06
CA LEU A 473 -4.69 5.30 -4.09
C LEU A 473 -3.26 5.06 -4.60
N SER A 474 -3.14 4.61 -5.83
CA SER A 474 -1.89 4.11 -6.44
C SER A 474 -1.19 5.13 -7.31
N PHE A 475 -1.93 6.10 -7.83
CA PHE A 475 -1.40 7.25 -8.56
C PHE A 475 -1.83 8.51 -7.85
#